data_AF-A0A956SRQ4-F1
#
_entry.id   AF-A0A956SRQ4-F1
#
_cell.length_a   1.000
_cell.length_b   1.000
_cell.length_c   1.000
_cell.angle_alpha   90.00
_cell.angle_beta   90.00
_cell.angle_gamma   90.00
#
_symmetry.space_group_name_H-M   'P 1'
#
loop_
_entity.id
_entity.type
_entity.pdbx_description
1 polymer ?
#
loop_
_entity_poly.entity_id
_entity_poly.type
_entity_poly.pdbx_seq_one_letter_code
_entity_poly.pdbx_strand_id
1 'polypeptide(L)'
;MVAKHIYSILEQHRITFDIDQCSISQGIQQKPEHAQGVEAFIQQINTFVSHKTPLAFLVVGFPFKSKNIEKKVISTSADMAERKSLEYLNTIFQDISRIYEPGAHITIFCDGTFFGEFFDVTDDEISTYEATLKKLSQDLAYITLITTQDMSHMILYNVDLKNAQKTMRNIVDSYPPNNDDFITSIEYNLPETLKQRILLEFDYQEGKKIIQKKSVKDIAVKLMARQSRMRKFLDEIFSHNSIYGNHIRLTLHFSKYIDKKFGIRLSPDSCITPYHGTLVEEKNNKWSIKFKKDIDTNKYQQTSKIINGIPCAYFKAI
;
A
#
# COMPACT_ATOMS: atom_id res chain seq x y z
N MET A 1 -6.62 15.63 25.70
CA MET A 1 -5.82 14.51 26.25
C MET A 1 -5.88 13.29 25.34
N VAL A 2 -7.08 12.78 25.02
CA VAL A 2 -7.29 11.61 24.14
C VAL A 2 -6.58 11.73 22.78
N ALA A 3 -6.72 12.84 22.06
CA ALA A 3 -6.07 13.02 20.75
C ALA A 3 -4.53 12.83 20.78
N LYS A 4 -3.87 13.27 21.86
CA LYS A 4 -2.42 13.07 22.05
C LYS A 4 -2.08 11.61 22.33
N HIS A 5 -2.92 10.88 23.07
CA HIS A 5 -2.74 9.44 23.30
C HIS A 5 -2.93 8.64 22.00
N ILE A 6 -3.93 8.98 21.19
CA ILE A 6 -4.14 8.38 19.86
C ILE A 6 -2.91 8.62 18.97
N TYR A 7 -2.40 9.86 18.92
CA TYR A 7 -1.16 10.15 18.20
C TYR A 7 0.02 9.32 18.73
N SER A 8 0.16 9.17 20.04
CA SER A 8 1.23 8.36 20.64
C SER A 8 1.17 6.88 20.26
N ILE A 9 -0.03 6.32 20.01
CA ILE A 9 -0.18 4.96 19.48
C ILE A 9 0.32 4.95 18.03
N LEU A 10 -0.19 5.84 17.18
CA LEU A 10 0.18 5.91 15.76
C LEU A 10 1.68 6.14 15.55
N GLU A 11 2.31 7.00 16.35
CA GLU A 11 3.74 7.35 16.25
C GLU A 11 4.65 6.12 16.40
N GLN A 12 4.28 5.13 17.22
CA GLN A 12 5.03 3.87 17.38
C GLN A 12 5.10 3.06 16.08
N HIS A 13 4.13 3.27 15.20
CA HIS A 13 3.98 2.56 13.93
C HIS A 13 4.32 3.45 12.72
N ARG A 14 4.89 4.65 12.96
CA ARG A 14 5.23 5.57 11.88
C ARG A 14 6.39 5.04 11.02
N ILE A 15 6.30 5.27 9.72
CA ILE A 15 7.44 5.15 8.81
C ILE A 15 8.33 6.38 9.02
N THR A 16 9.53 6.15 9.54
CA THR A 16 10.46 7.22 9.93
C THR A 16 11.60 7.43 8.95
N PHE A 17 11.69 6.65 7.87
CA PHE A 17 12.74 6.74 6.85
C PHE A 17 12.22 6.16 5.53
N ASP A 18 12.95 6.38 4.43
CA ASP A 18 12.56 5.89 3.11
C ASP A 18 12.65 4.36 3.03
N ILE A 19 11.52 3.67 3.24
CA ILE A 19 11.46 2.21 3.16
C ILE A 19 11.75 1.69 1.74
N ASP A 20 11.47 2.48 0.71
CA ASP A 20 11.73 2.12 -0.68
C ASP A 20 13.23 2.03 -0.91
N GLN A 21 13.98 3.03 -0.46
CA GLN A 21 15.45 3.00 -0.48
C GLN A 21 16.02 1.87 0.41
N CYS A 22 15.43 1.64 1.58
CA CYS A 22 15.86 0.57 2.49
C CYS A 22 15.67 -0.82 1.85
N SER A 23 14.60 -1.01 1.08
CA SER A 23 14.32 -2.27 0.39
C SER A 23 15.35 -2.60 -0.69
N ILE A 24 15.93 -1.59 -1.34
CA ILE A 24 16.95 -1.75 -2.38
C ILE A 24 18.33 -2.00 -1.76
N SER A 25 18.69 -1.20 -0.75
CA SER A 25 20.01 -1.23 -0.11
C SER A 25 19.98 -1.98 1.23
N GLN A 26 19.56 -3.25 1.21
CA GLN A 26 19.50 -4.06 2.43
C GLN A 26 20.85 -4.03 3.17
N GLY A 27 20.84 -3.61 4.43
CA GLY A 27 22.03 -3.47 5.27
C GLY A 27 22.55 -2.03 5.46
N ILE A 28 22.06 -1.05 4.68
CA ILE A 28 22.35 0.37 4.95
C ILE A 28 21.33 0.89 5.96
N GLN A 29 21.80 1.19 7.17
CA GLN A 29 20.97 1.78 8.21
C GLN A 29 20.62 3.22 7.84
N GLN A 30 19.34 3.47 7.55
CA GLN A 30 18.85 4.83 7.38
C GLN A 30 18.57 5.46 8.74
N LYS A 31 18.93 6.74 8.87
CA LYS A 31 18.66 7.50 10.09
C LYS A 31 17.17 7.84 10.15
N PRO A 32 16.45 7.51 11.25
CA PRO A 32 15.08 7.95 11.43
C PRO A 32 14.97 9.49 11.40
N GLU A 33 13.98 9.99 10.69
CA GLU A 33 13.61 11.40 10.63
C GLU A 33 12.45 11.72 11.58
N HIS A 34 12.57 12.89 12.21
CA HIS A 34 11.51 13.47 13.04
C HIS A 34 10.34 13.93 12.17
N ALA A 35 9.12 13.70 12.64
CA ALA A 35 7.91 14.19 11.99
C ALA A 35 7.83 15.72 12.05
N GLN A 36 7.34 16.32 10.97
CA GLN A 36 6.88 17.71 10.91
C GLN A 36 5.36 17.76 10.79
N GLY A 37 4.74 18.86 11.22
CA GLY A 37 3.29 19.00 11.21
C GLY A 37 2.56 18.25 12.33
N VAL A 38 3.27 17.85 13.40
CA VAL A 38 2.71 17.06 14.51
C VAL A 38 1.49 17.73 15.16
N GLU A 39 1.58 19.02 15.45
CA GLU A 39 0.46 19.76 16.07
C GLU A 39 -0.77 19.81 15.15
N ALA A 40 -0.57 20.05 13.86
CA ALA A 40 -1.64 20.05 12.87
C ALA A 40 -2.28 18.66 12.71
N PHE A 41 -1.49 17.59 12.76
CA PHE A 41 -2.00 16.21 12.74
C PHE A 41 -2.80 15.87 14.00
N ILE A 42 -2.31 16.25 15.18
CA ILE A 42 -3.08 16.10 16.43
C ILE A 42 -4.38 16.91 16.37
N GLN A 43 -4.38 18.08 15.74
CA GLN A 43 -5.59 18.87 15.56
C GLN A 43 -6.59 18.17 14.63
N GLN A 44 -6.16 17.49 13.56
CA GLN A 44 -7.03 16.67 12.72
C GLN A 44 -7.70 15.55 13.54
N ILE A 45 -6.92 14.84 14.37
CA ILE A 45 -7.47 13.84 15.31
C ILE A 45 -8.48 14.50 16.26
N ASN A 46 -8.14 15.66 16.80
CA ASN A 46 -8.98 16.38 17.75
C ASN A 46 -10.32 16.80 17.15
N THR A 47 -10.40 17.06 15.84
CA THR A 47 -11.67 17.30 15.14
C THR A 47 -12.62 16.13 15.30
N PHE A 48 -12.18 14.87 15.16
CA PHE A 48 -13.06 13.71 15.40
C PHE A 48 -13.44 13.59 16.88
N VAL A 49 -12.44 13.73 17.75
CA VAL A 49 -12.62 13.59 19.21
C VAL A 49 -13.60 14.62 19.76
N SER A 50 -13.55 15.87 19.31
CA SER A 50 -14.46 16.93 19.78
C SER A 50 -15.91 16.69 19.34
N HIS A 51 -16.11 16.06 18.18
CA HIS A 51 -17.43 15.69 17.66
C HIS A 51 -17.91 14.32 18.16
N LYS A 52 -17.09 13.59 18.93
CA LYS A 52 -17.39 12.22 19.39
C LYS A 52 -17.73 11.27 18.23
N THR A 53 -17.08 11.44 17.08
CA THR A 53 -17.28 10.58 15.91
C THR A 53 -16.13 9.58 15.78
N PRO A 54 -16.35 8.40 15.17
CA PRO A 54 -15.28 7.45 14.89
C PRO A 54 -14.17 8.10 14.07
N LEU A 55 -12.89 7.82 14.38
CA LEU A 55 -11.81 8.27 13.50
C LEU A 55 -11.85 7.46 12.21
N ALA A 56 -11.94 8.16 11.09
CA ALA A 56 -11.82 7.55 9.77
C ALA A 56 -10.41 7.78 9.22
N PHE A 57 -9.73 6.72 8.83
CA PHE A 57 -8.43 6.77 8.17
C PHE A 57 -8.53 6.22 6.75
N LEU A 58 -7.73 6.77 5.84
CA LEU A 58 -7.71 6.33 4.45
C LEU A 58 -6.27 6.12 3.98
N VAL A 59 -5.99 4.92 3.48
CA VAL A 59 -4.74 4.60 2.78
C VAL A 59 -5.03 4.08 1.38
N VAL A 60 -4.09 4.32 0.46
CA VAL A 60 -4.12 3.77 -0.90
C VAL A 60 -2.93 2.83 -1.01
N GLY A 61 -3.15 1.62 -1.52
CA GLY A 61 -2.11 0.63 -1.70
C GLY A 61 -2.67 -0.78 -1.83
N PHE A 62 -1.80 -1.78 -1.66
CA PHE A 62 -2.09 -3.18 -2.01
C PHE A 62 -2.57 -3.32 -3.47
N PRO A 63 -1.74 -2.92 -4.46
CA PRO A 63 -2.15 -2.87 -5.86
C PRO A 63 -2.36 -4.27 -6.45
N PHE A 64 -1.33 -5.10 -6.35
CA PHE A 64 -1.24 -6.47 -6.84
C PHE A 64 0.07 -7.07 -6.31
N LYS A 65 0.19 -8.39 -6.28
CA LYS A 65 1.44 -9.09 -5.94
C LYS A 65 2.45 -8.94 -7.09
N SER A 66 3.73 -8.81 -6.75
CA SER A 66 4.82 -8.81 -7.73
C SER A 66 4.77 -10.01 -8.68
N LYS A 67 5.10 -9.81 -9.97
CA LYS A 67 5.29 -10.92 -10.93
C LYS A 67 6.63 -11.63 -10.79
N ASN A 68 7.55 -11.08 -10.00
CA ASN A 68 8.86 -11.67 -9.80
C ASN A 68 8.81 -12.82 -8.78
N ILE A 69 8.24 -13.96 -9.20
CA ILE A 69 8.20 -15.20 -8.41
C ILE A 69 9.57 -15.88 -8.28
N GLU A 70 10.52 -15.52 -9.13
CA GLU A 70 11.89 -16.03 -9.09
C GLU A 70 12.62 -15.51 -7.84
N LYS A 71 12.47 -14.20 -7.55
CA LYS A 71 13.29 -13.52 -6.56
C LYS A 71 12.53 -12.80 -5.46
N LYS A 72 11.32 -12.30 -5.69
CA LYS A 72 10.63 -11.43 -4.73
C LYS A 72 9.59 -12.17 -3.90
N VAL A 73 8.68 -12.90 -4.56
CA VAL A 73 7.47 -13.46 -3.93
C VAL A 73 7.36 -14.97 -4.16
N ILE A 74 6.50 -15.67 -3.40
CA ILE A 74 6.26 -17.11 -3.58
C ILE A 74 5.37 -17.37 -4.81
N SER A 75 4.32 -16.56 -4.98
CA SER A 75 3.33 -16.62 -6.07
C SER A 75 2.80 -15.23 -6.37
N THR A 76 1.92 -15.10 -7.37
CA THR A 76 1.23 -13.85 -7.71
C THR A 76 -0.08 -13.64 -6.93
N SER A 77 -0.46 -14.55 -6.04
CA SER A 77 -1.62 -14.39 -5.16
C SER A 77 -1.24 -13.71 -3.85
N ALA A 78 -2.20 -13.02 -3.21
CA ALA A 78 -2.04 -12.56 -1.84
C ALA A 78 -1.80 -13.75 -0.89
N ASP A 79 -0.84 -13.62 0.03
CA ASP A 79 -0.38 -14.71 0.88
C ASP A 79 -0.30 -14.27 2.36
N MET A 80 0.50 -14.97 3.16
CA MET A 80 0.62 -14.67 4.59
C MET A 80 1.23 -13.29 4.85
N ALA A 81 2.02 -12.74 3.91
CA ALA A 81 2.58 -11.40 4.06
C ALA A 81 1.46 -10.35 4.08
N GLU A 82 0.50 -10.43 3.15
CA GLU A 82 -0.69 -9.57 3.15
C GLU A 82 -1.51 -9.77 4.42
N ARG A 83 -1.80 -11.04 4.78
CA ARG A 83 -2.61 -11.33 5.97
C ARG A 83 -2.00 -10.73 7.23
N LYS A 84 -0.72 -10.98 7.51
CA LYS A 84 -0.06 -10.48 8.73
C LYS A 84 0.09 -8.96 8.72
N SER A 85 0.21 -8.35 7.55
CA SER A 85 0.19 -6.88 7.41
C SER A 85 -1.17 -6.29 7.75
N LEU A 86 -2.26 -6.93 7.31
CA LEU A 86 -3.61 -6.53 7.66
C LEU A 86 -3.90 -6.77 9.14
N GLU A 87 -3.48 -7.90 9.73
CA GLU A 87 -3.60 -8.14 11.18
C GLU A 87 -2.84 -7.09 12.00
N TYR A 88 -1.64 -6.70 11.53
CA TYR A 88 -0.85 -5.64 12.15
C TYR A 88 -1.59 -4.31 12.16
N LEU A 89 -2.10 -3.87 11.00
CA LEU A 89 -2.93 -2.67 10.92
C LEU A 89 -4.17 -2.77 11.81
N ASN A 90 -4.90 -3.89 11.77
CA ASN A 90 -6.11 -4.10 12.56
C ASN A 90 -5.83 -3.95 14.06
N THR A 91 -4.67 -4.42 14.53
CA THR A 91 -4.25 -4.29 15.94
C THR A 91 -4.04 -2.82 16.33
N ILE A 92 -3.43 -2.01 15.46
CA ILE A 92 -3.23 -0.56 15.71
C ILE A 92 -4.58 0.14 15.92
N PHE A 93 -5.56 -0.12 15.05
CA PHE A 93 -6.89 0.51 15.16
C PHE A 93 -7.73 -0.08 16.30
N GLN A 94 -7.52 -1.35 16.65
CA GLN A 94 -8.06 -1.93 17.87
C GLN A 94 -7.54 -1.19 19.11
N ASP A 95 -6.23 -0.91 19.19
CA ASP A 95 -5.64 -0.21 20.32
C ASP A 95 -6.15 1.22 20.47
N ILE A 96 -6.34 1.93 19.35
CA ILE A 96 -7.01 3.25 19.36
C ILE A 96 -8.45 3.11 19.89
N SER A 97 -9.19 2.11 19.42
CA SER A 97 -10.59 1.89 19.81
C SER A 97 -10.75 1.49 21.28
N ARG A 98 -9.72 0.93 21.93
CA ARG A 98 -9.72 0.66 23.38
C ARG A 98 -9.68 1.94 24.22
N ILE A 99 -9.11 3.02 23.70
CA ILE A 99 -8.94 4.29 24.44
C ILE A 99 -9.91 5.40 23.99
N TYR A 100 -10.64 5.17 22.91
CA TYR A 100 -11.59 6.12 22.34
C TYR A 100 -12.86 5.37 21.93
N GLU A 101 -13.93 5.58 22.69
CA GLU A 101 -15.17 4.78 22.61
C GLU A 101 -15.84 4.77 21.22
N PRO A 102 -15.91 5.89 20.47
CA PRO A 102 -16.42 5.86 19.09
C PRO A 102 -15.55 5.02 18.12
N GLY A 103 -14.33 4.66 18.53
CA GLY A 103 -13.43 3.79 17.79
C GLY A 103 -12.69 4.48 16.64
N ALA A 104 -11.92 3.67 15.92
CA ALA A 104 -11.19 4.08 14.72
C ALA A 104 -11.23 2.98 13.66
N HIS A 105 -11.33 3.38 12.39
CA HIS A 105 -11.39 2.47 11.26
C HIS A 105 -10.45 2.94 10.16
N ILE A 106 -9.87 1.99 9.42
CA ILE A 106 -9.07 2.25 8.23
C ILE A 106 -9.76 1.72 6.98
N THR A 107 -9.89 2.59 5.98
CA THR A 107 -10.28 2.22 4.63
C THR A 107 -9.04 2.13 3.75
N ILE A 108 -8.83 0.97 3.14
CA ILE A 108 -7.76 0.69 2.20
C ILE A 108 -8.36 0.68 0.80
N PHE A 109 -7.96 1.64 -0.03
CA PHE A 109 -8.30 1.66 -1.46
C PHE A 109 -7.23 0.94 -2.25
N CYS A 110 -7.60 -0.18 -2.87
CA CYS A 110 -6.74 -0.89 -3.79
C CYS A 110 -6.52 -0.06 -5.06
N ASP A 111 -5.28 0.08 -5.48
CA ASP A 111 -4.87 0.95 -6.59
C ASP A 111 -4.32 0.19 -7.80
N GLY A 112 -4.45 -1.14 -7.81
CA GLY A 112 -3.87 -2.01 -8.84
C GLY A 112 -4.31 -1.65 -10.24
N THR A 113 -5.60 -1.38 -10.44
CA THR A 113 -6.17 -1.04 -11.75
C THR A 113 -5.53 0.17 -12.41
N PHE A 114 -5.02 1.13 -11.63
CA PHE A 114 -4.40 2.33 -12.19
C PHE A 114 -2.99 2.05 -12.70
N PHE A 115 -2.31 1.03 -12.18
CA PHE A 115 -0.87 0.83 -12.42
C PHE A 115 -0.52 -0.48 -13.13
N GLY A 116 -1.41 -1.47 -13.19
CA GLY A 116 -1.13 -2.82 -13.72
C GLY A 116 -0.44 -2.85 -15.08
N GLU A 117 -0.87 -2.01 -16.02
CA GLU A 117 -0.31 -1.97 -17.39
C GLU A 117 1.19 -1.61 -17.45
N PHE A 118 1.70 -0.92 -16.44
CA PHE A 118 3.11 -0.55 -16.34
C PHE A 118 3.98 -1.70 -15.84
N PHE A 119 3.36 -2.66 -15.14
CA PHE A 119 4.00 -3.83 -14.55
C PHE A 119 3.63 -5.14 -15.27
N ASP A 120 2.98 -5.02 -16.43
CA ASP A 120 2.49 -6.15 -17.22
C ASP A 120 1.51 -7.04 -16.44
N VAL A 121 0.78 -6.47 -15.47
CA VAL A 121 -0.25 -7.15 -14.67
C VAL A 121 -1.60 -6.90 -15.30
N THR A 122 -2.35 -7.97 -15.56
CA THR A 122 -3.66 -7.90 -16.20
C THR A 122 -4.74 -7.47 -15.21
N ASP A 123 -5.83 -6.97 -15.78
CA ASP A 123 -7.06 -6.61 -15.06
C ASP A 123 -7.65 -7.79 -14.27
N ASP A 124 -7.58 -9.01 -14.82
CA ASP A 124 -8.02 -10.25 -14.15
C ASP A 124 -7.09 -10.64 -12.98
N GLU A 125 -5.78 -10.46 -13.13
CA GLU A 125 -4.81 -10.70 -12.06
C GLU A 125 -5.04 -9.75 -10.88
N ILE A 126 -5.31 -8.46 -11.17
CA ILE A 126 -5.66 -7.46 -10.17
C ILE A 126 -6.96 -7.85 -9.46
N SER A 127 -8.01 -8.16 -10.22
CA SER A 127 -9.32 -8.54 -9.65
C SER A 127 -9.20 -9.79 -8.77
N THR A 128 -8.39 -10.76 -9.18
CA THR A 128 -8.11 -11.98 -8.41
C THR A 128 -7.35 -11.68 -7.12
N TYR A 129 -6.33 -10.81 -7.18
CA TYR A 129 -5.59 -10.37 -6.01
C TYR A 129 -6.49 -9.63 -5.01
N GLU A 130 -7.25 -8.65 -5.49
CA GLU A 130 -8.20 -7.86 -4.70
C GLU A 130 -9.28 -8.74 -4.04
N ALA A 131 -9.85 -9.69 -4.78
CA ALA A 131 -10.83 -10.64 -4.23
C ALA A 131 -10.23 -11.54 -3.15
N THR A 132 -8.98 -11.98 -3.33
CA THR A 132 -8.25 -12.75 -2.32
C THR A 132 -7.99 -11.90 -1.08
N LEU A 133 -7.54 -10.65 -1.26
CA LEU A 133 -7.27 -9.73 -0.18
C LEU A 133 -8.51 -9.43 0.67
N LYS A 134 -9.68 -9.24 0.02
CA LYS A 134 -10.97 -9.13 0.69
C LYS A 134 -11.30 -10.34 1.56
N LYS A 135 -11.10 -11.56 1.03
CA LYS A 135 -11.29 -12.79 1.82
C LYS A 135 -10.33 -12.85 3.00
N LEU A 136 -9.08 -12.43 2.82
CA LEU A 136 -8.07 -12.42 3.89
C LEU A 136 -8.34 -11.35 4.96
N SER A 137 -9.19 -10.35 4.71
CA SER A 137 -9.52 -9.30 5.68
C SER A 137 -10.91 -9.42 6.30
N GLN A 138 -11.75 -10.36 5.86
CA GLN A 138 -13.19 -10.38 6.21
C GLN A 138 -13.47 -10.52 7.72
N ASP A 139 -12.53 -11.07 8.47
CA ASP A 139 -12.57 -11.26 9.93
C ASP A 139 -11.85 -10.13 10.71
N LEU A 140 -11.35 -9.10 10.02
CA LEU A 140 -10.63 -7.97 10.62
C LEU A 140 -11.56 -6.77 10.79
N ALA A 141 -12.07 -6.61 12.01
CA ALA A 141 -13.15 -5.67 12.34
C ALA A 141 -12.87 -4.19 12.04
N TYR A 142 -11.60 -3.76 12.04
CA TYR A 142 -11.24 -2.35 11.91
C TYR A 142 -10.79 -1.97 10.49
N ILE A 143 -10.84 -2.90 9.54
CA ILE A 143 -10.37 -2.71 8.16
C ILE A 143 -11.54 -2.81 7.18
N THR A 144 -11.66 -1.80 6.32
CA THR A 144 -12.48 -1.86 5.12
C THR A 144 -11.58 -1.87 3.88
N LEU A 145 -11.73 -2.87 3.03
CA LEU A 145 -11.09 -2.91 1.71
C LEU A 145 -12.07 -2.45 0.64
N ILE A 146 -11.66 -1.46 -0.15
CA ILE A 146 -12.38 -1.00 -1.33
C ILE A 146 -11.60 -1.45 -2.56
N THR A 147 -12.16 -2.42 -3.28
CA THR A 147 -11.58 -2.93 -4.52
C THR A 147 -11.93 -2.04 -5.69
N THR A 148 -11.33 -2.30 -6.85
CA THR A 148 -11.67 -1.54 -8.05
C THR A 148 -13.14 -1.68 -8.43
N GLN A 149 -13.69 -2.88 -8.25
CA GLN A 149 -15.11 -3.11 -8.46
C GLN A 149 -15.97 -2.25 -7.51
N ASP A 150 -15.63 -2.18 -6.22
CA ASP A 150 -16.37 -1.34 -5.27
C ASP A 150 -16.30 0.14 -5.66
N MET A 151 -15.09 0.65 -5.97
CA MET A 151 -14.91 2.04 -6.43
C MET A 151 -15.77 2.31 -7.66
N SER A 152 -15.81 1.38 -8.60
CA SER A 152 -16.61 1.52 -9.81
C SER A 152 -18.10 1.58 -9.49
N HIS A 153 -18.60 0.77 -8.57
CA HIS A 153 -20.00 0.85 -8.12
C HIS A 153 -20.30 2.16 -7.37
N MET A 154 -19.32 2.67 -6.60
CA MET A 154 -19.47 3.91 -5.83
C MET A 154 -19.49 5.16 -6.71
N ILE A 155 -18.69 5.16 -7.78
CA ILE A 155 -18.42 6.36 -8.59
C ILE A 155 -19.23 6.34 -9.89
N LEU A 156 -19.50 5.16 -10.45
CA LEU A 156 -20.11 5.01 -11.76
C LEU A 156 -21.54 4.48 -11.63
N TYR A 157 -22.51 5.36 -11.89
CA TYR A 157 -23.91 4.97 -11.98
C TYR A 157 -24.14 4.13 -13.25
N ASN A 158 -24.73 2.94 -13.14
CA ASN A 158 -25.12 2.06 -14.28
C ASN A 158 -23.99 1.67 -15.26
N VAL A 159 -22.79 1.32 -14.77
CA VAL A 159 -21.69 0.86 -15.64
C VAL A 159 -21.66 -0.66 -15.81
N ASP A 160 -21.37 -1.08 -17.05
CA ASP A 160 -20.97 -2.45 -17.36
C ASP A 160 -19.69 -2.82 -16.61
N LEU A 161 -19.84 -3.66 -15.58
CA LEU A 161 -18.75 -4.09 -14.72
C LEU A 161 -17.61 -4.78 -15.49
N LYS A 162 -17.89 -5.32 -16.68
CA LYS A 162 -16.83 -5.90 -17.54
C LYS A 162 -15.80 -4.86 -17.99
N ASN A 163 -16.18 -3.59 -18.03
CA ASN A 163 -15.30 -2.49 -18.45
C ASN A 163 -14.93 -1.54 -17.30
N ALA A 164 -15.32 -1.87 -16.05
CA ALA A 164 -15.12 -1.04 -14.87
C ALA A 164 -13.67 -0.53 -14.72
N GLN A 165 -12.69 -1.43 -14.79
CA GLN A 165 -11.28 -1.09 -14.61
C GLN A 165 -10.76 -0.13 -15.70
N LYS A 166 -11.12 -0.39 -16.97
CA LYS A 166 -10.78 0.49 -18.09
C LYS A 166 -11.44 1.87 -17.94
N THR A 167 -12.70 1.92 -17.57
CA THR A 167 -13.43 3.18 -17.34
C THR A 167 -12.79 3.98 -16.20
N MET A 168 -12.44 3.33 -15.10
CA MET A 168 -11.75 3.96 -13.97
C MET A 168 -10.39 4.53 -14.37
N ARG A 169 -9.60 3.78 -15.17
CA ARG A 169 -8.34 4.31 -15.74
C ARG A 169 -8.57 5.52 -16.62
N ASN A 170 -9.56 5.48 -17.51
CA ASN A 170 -9.87 6.61 -18.39
C ASN A 170 -10.28 7.86 -17.61
N ILE A 171 -11.05 7.70 -16.53
CA ILE A 171 -11.41 8.80 -15.64
C ILE A 171 -10.16 9.38 -15.00
N VAL A 172 -9.31 8.55 -14.40
CA VAL A 172 -8.05 9.03 -13.81
C VAL A 172 -7.17 9.70 -14.87
N ASP A 173 -7.06 9.14 -16.06
CA ASP A 173 -6.25 9.72 -17.15
C ASP A 173 -6.81 11.05 -17.70
N SER A 174 -8.08 11.38 -17.42
CA SER A 174 -8.66 12.69 -17.74
C SER A 174 -8.22 13.81 -16.79
N TYR A 175 -7.70 13.46 -15.60
CA TYR A 175 -7.20 14.45 -14.66
C TYR A 175 -5.85 15.04 -15.14
N PRO A 176 -5.57 16.32 -14.87
CA PRO A 176 -4.27 16.91 -15.18
C PRO A 176 -3.17 16.40 -14.25
N PRO A 177 -1.89 16.43 -14.65
CA PRO A 177 -1.38 16.89 -15.93
C PRO A 177 -1.49 15.82 -17.03
N ASN A 178 -1.59 16.22 -18.31
CA ASN A 178 -1.41 15.27 -19.41
C ASN A 178 0.06 14.79 -19.46
N ASN A 179 0.38 13.79 -20.29
CA ASN A 179 1.73 13.22 -20.30
C ASN A 179 2.80 14.24 -20.73
N ASP A 180 2.50 15.07 -21.72
CA ASP A 180 3.46 16.03 -22.29
C ASP A 180 3.77 17.16 -21.30
N ASP A 181 2.73 17.69 -20.64
CA ASP A 181 2.85 18.66 -19.55
C ASP A 181 3.65 18.07 -18.39
N PHE A 182 3.38 16.80 -18.04
CA PHE A 182 4.10 16.14 -16.95
C PHE A 182 5.58 15.96 -17.30
N ILE A 183 5.89 15.44 -18.49
CA ILE A 183 7.26 15.26 -19.00
C ILE A 183 8.04 16.58 -18.96
N THR A 184 7.39 17.67 -19.39
CA THR A 184 7.98 19.02 -19.35
C THR A 184 8.23 19.49 -17.91
N SER A 185 7.33 19.17 -16.97
CA SER A 185 7.45 19.57 -15.56
C SER A 185 8.50 18.82 -14.75
N ILE A 186 8.96 17.65 -15.21
CA ILE A 186 9.87 16.77 -14.46
C ILE A 186 11.31 16.79 -14.98
N GLU A 187 11.70 17.74 -15.85
CA GLU A 187 13.00 17.82 -16.52
C GLU A 187 14.13 17.11 -15.72
N TYR A 188 14.52 15.94 -16.22
CA TYR A 188 15.60 15.04 -15.78
C TYR A 188 15.64 14.51 -14.33
N ASN A 189 14.78 14.94 -13.41
CA ASN A 189 14.86 14.55 -11.99
C ASN A 189 13.95 13.39 -11.59
N LEU A 190 14.01 12.27 -12.33
CA LEU A 190 13.40 11.02 -11.88
C LEU A 190 14.15 10.50 -10.63
N PRO A 191 13.44 10.19 -9.53
CA PRO A 191 14.08 9.64 -8.33
C PRO A 191 14.87 8.38 -8.67
N GLU A 192 16.14 8.33 -8.28
CA GLU A 192 17.00 7.16 -8.49
C GLU A 192 16.40 5.91 -7.82
N THR A 193 15.81 6.10 -6.64
CA THR A 193 15.12 5.07 -5.87
C THR A 193 13.98 4.43 -6.65
N LEU A 194 13.19 5.22 -7.41
CA LEU A 194 12.11 4.72 -8.25
C LEU A 194 12.66 3.87 -9.41
N LYS A 195 13.72 4.34 -10.08
CA LYS A 195 14.36 3.59 -11.18
C LYS A 195 14.88 2.24 -10.70
N GLN A 196 15.52 2.22 -9.53
CA GLN A 196 16.03 0.99 -8.92
C GLN A 196 14.90 0.04 -8.49
N ARG A 197 13.78 0.55 -7.96
CA ARG A 197 12.59 -0.26 -7.64
C ARG A 197 11.99 -0.91 -8.87
N ILE A 198 11.88 -0.17 -9.98
CA ILE A 198 11.40 -0.72 -11.26
C ILE A 198 12.34 -1.83 -11.74
N LEU A 199 13.65 -1.59 -11.74
CA LEU A 199 14.64 -2.61 -12.11
C LEU A 199 14.51 -3.88 -11.25
N LEU A 200 14.34 -3.73 -9.94
CA LEU A 200 14.16 -4.85 -9.02
C LEU A 200 12.84 -5.60 -9.27
N GLU A 201 11.76 -4.89 -9.56
CA GLU A 201 10.46 -5.49 -9.91
C GLU A 201 10.59 -6.36 -11.16
N PHE A 202 11.37 -5.93 -12.15
CA PHE A 202 11.57 -6.63 -13.42
C PHE A 202 12.81 -7.54 -13.46
N ASP A 203 13.49 -7.78 -12.34
CA ASP A 203 14.69 -8.65 -12.28
C ASP A 203 14.33 -10.14 -12.27
N TYR A 204 13.68 -10.61 -13.34
CA TYR A 204 13.33 -12.00 -13.64
C TYR A 204 13.35 -12.20 -15.17
N GLN A 205 13.26 -13.43 -15.67
CA GLN A 205 13.52 -13.70 -17.08
C GLN A 205 12.63 -12.91 -18.06
N GLU A 206 11.32 -12.94 -17.87
CA GLU A 206 10.38 -12.19 -18.72
C GLU A 206 10.43 -10.67 -18.44
N GLY A 207 10.63 -10.28 -17.18
CA GLY A 207 10.71 -8.87 -16.81
C GLY A 207 11.83 -8.12 -17.50
N LYS A 208 13.00 -8.75 -17.67
CA LYS A 208 14.13 -8.18 -18.41
C LYS A 208 13.79 -7.87 -19.87
N LYS A 209 12.97 -8.70 -20.52
CA LYS A 209 12.51 -8.46 -21.89
C LYS A 209 11.57 -7.25 -21.96
N ILE A 210 10.75 -7.03 -20.94
CA ILE A 210 9.87 -5.85 -20.85
C ILE A 210 10.70 -4.57 -20.72
N ILE A 211 11.72 -4.58 -19.85
CA ILE A 211 12.63 -3.43 -19.70
C ILE A 211 13.37 -3.11 -20.99
N GLN A 212 13.81 -4.13 -21.74
CA GLN A 212 14.44 -3.93 -23.06
C GLN A 212 13.50 -3.25 -24.07
N LYS A 213 12.19 -3.52 -23.99
CA LYS A 213 11.18 -2.94 -24.90
C LYS A 213 10.68 -1.57 -24.48
N LYS A 214 10.41 -1.36 -23.18
CA LYS A 214 9.73 -0.17 -22.64
C LYS A 214 10.65 0.83 -21.94
N SER A 215 11.91 0.48 -21.66
CA SER A 215 12.86 1.24 -20.83
C SER A 215 12.38 1.53 -19.40
N VAL A 216 13.31 1.66 -18.44
CA VAL A 216 12.99 2.03 -17.06
C VAL A 216 12.45 3.47 -16.99
N LYS A 217 13.02 4.35 -17.82
CA LYS A 217 12.68 5.78 -17.84
C LYS A 217 11.21 5.97 -18.24
N ASP A 218 10.76 5.34 -19.33
CA ASP A 218 9.39 5.57 -19.81
C ASP A 218 8.35 5.00 -18.85
N ILE A 219 8.65 3.85 -18.22
CA ILE A 219 7.80 3.29 -17.15
C ILE A 219 7.73 4.27 -15.97
N ALA A 220 8.86 4.77 -15.49
CA ALA A 220 8.91 5.69 -14.34
C ALA A 220 8.13 6.99 -14.60
N VAL A 221 8.30 7.60 -15.77
CA VAL A 221 7.60 8.82 -16.16
C VAL A 221 6.08 8.60 -16.16
N LYS A 222 5.61 7.55 -16.84
CA LYS A 222 4.18 7.26 -16.96
C LYS A 222 3.55 6.90 -15.61
N LEU A 223 4.28 6.17 -14.77
CA LEU A 223 3.87 5.87 -13.39
C LEU A 223 3.67 7.14 -12.57
N MET A 224 4.66 8.04 -12.54
CA MET A 224 4.57 9.28 -11.75
C MET A 224 3.48 10.22 -12.28
N ALA A 225 3.31 10.29 -13.62
CA ALA A 225 2.23 11.05 -14.24
C ALA A 225 0.87 10.54 -13.74
N ARG A 226 0.63 9.22 -13.84
CA ARG A 226 -0.64 8.64 -13.39
C ARG A 226 -0.84 8.70 -11.89
N GLN A 227 0.21 8.56 -11.09
CA GLN A 227 0.13 8.75 -9.64
C GLN A 227 -0.30 10.17 -9.28
N SER A 228 0.16 11.18 -10.04
CA SER A 228 -0.24 12.58 -9.85
C SER A 228 -1.71 12.80 -10.21
N ARG A 229 -2.19 12.19 -11.29
CA ARG A 229 -3.61 12.22 -11.69
C ARG A 229 -4.51 11.53 -10.68
N MET A 230 -4.14 10.30 -10.28
CA MET A 230 -4.87 9.52 -9.29
C MET A 230 -4.97 10.27 -7.96
N ARG A 231 -3.90 10.97 -7.54
CA ARG A 231 -3.96 11.82 -6.35
C ARG A 231 -5.07 12.88 -6.45
N LYS A 232 -5.17 13.59 -7.58
CA LYS A 232 -6.22 14.61 -7.76
C LYS A 232 -7.63 14.00 -7.79
N PHE A 233 -7.79 12.88 -8.49
CA PHE A 233 -9.03 12.12 -8.50
C PHE A 233 -9.48 11.72 -7.08
N LEU A 234 -8.56 11.19 -6.28
CA LEU A 234 -8.84 10.85 -4.89
C LEU A 234 -9.11 12.10 -4.03
N ASP A 235 -8.37 13.19 -4.22
CA ASP A 235 -8.60 14.43 -3.48
C ASP A 235 -10.00 15.02 -3.78
N GLU A 236 -10.52 14.85 -5.00
CA GLU A 236 -11.88 15.25 -5.37
C GLU A 236 -12.94 14.33 -4.73
N ILE A 237 -12.81 13.01 -4.93
CA ILE A 237 -13.77 12.01 -4.42
C ILE A 237 -13.82 11.99 -2.90
N PHE A 238 -12.68 12.23 -2.25
CA PHE A 238 -12.54 12.22 -0.81
C PHE A 238 -12.43 13.64 -0.23
N SER A 239 -12.82 14.67 -0.97
CA SER A 239 -12.88 16.06 -0.48
C SER A 239 -13.85 16.18 0.71
N HIS A 240 -13.67 17.16 1.60
CA HIS A 240 -14.47 17.32 2.82
C HIS A 240 -16.00 17.40 2.59
N ASN A 241 -16.43 17.77 1.39
CA ASN A 241 -17.84 17.83 1.01
C ASN A 241 -18.38 16.51 0.44
N SER A 242 -17.54 15.48 0.32
CA SER A 242 -17.94 14.13 -0.07
C SER A 242 -18.42 13.31 1.13
N ILE A 243 -19.21 12.27 0.86
CA ILE A 243 -19.64 11.29 1.87
C ILE A 243 -18.46 10.57 2.57
N TYR A 244 -17.25 10.66 2.02
CA TYR A 244 -16.02 10.10 2.58
C TYR A 244 -15.01 11.20 3.00
N GLY A 245 -15.45 12.45 3.10
CA GLY A 245 -14.60 13.63 3.11
C GLY A 245 -13.86 13.92 4.41
N ASN A 246 -14.36 13.38 5.51
CA ASN A 246 -13.77 13.58 6.82
C ASN A 246 -12.95 12.34 7.19
N HIS A 247 -11.70 12.27 6.72
CA HIS A 247 -10.76 11.20 7.04
C HIS A 247 -9.33 11.74 7.21
N ILE A 248 -8.51 10.99 7.94
CA ILE A 248 -7.08 11.25 8.09
C ILE A 248 -6.34 10.46 7.01
N ARG A 249 -5.54 11.15 6.19
CA ARG A 249 -4.76 10.52 5.11
C ARG A 249 -3.56 9.76 5.67
N LEU A 250 -3.47 8.49 5.32
CA LEU A 250 -2.30 7.65 5.52
C LEU A 250 -1.55 7.43 4.19
N THR A 251 -0.32 6.97 4.29
CA THR A 251 0.50 6.52 3.17
C THR A 251 1.36 5.33 3.59
N LEU A 252 1.66 4.44 2.65
CA LEU A 252 2.57 3.30 2.87
C LEU A 252 4.04 3.67 2.57
N HIS A 253 4.32 4.96 2.32
CA HIS A 253 5.65 5.50 2.09
C HIS A 253 6.06 6.45 3.22
N PHE A 254 7.35 6.80 3.27
CA PHE A 254 7.82 7.86 4.14
C PHE A 254 7.13 9.19 3.82
N SER A 255 6.78 9.94 4.87
CA SER A 255 6.27 11.30 4.76
C SER A 255 6.80 12.13 5.92
N LYS A 256 7.51 13.20 5.58
CA LYS A 256 8.05 14.15 6.55
C LYS A 256 6.96 14.98 7.21
N TYR A 257 5.96 15.42 6.43
CA TYR A 257 4.83 16.24 6.89
C TYR A 257 3.61 15.35 7.16
N ILE A 258 3.47 14.92 8.42
CA ILE A 258 2.48 13.90 8.78
C ILE A 258 1.04 14.42 8.75
N ASP A 259 0.84 15.74 8.84
CA ASP A 259 -0.46 16.40 8.67
C ASP A 259 -1.00 16.30 7.25
N LYS A 260 -0.13 16.07 6.25
CA LYS A 260 -0.56 15.89 4.86
C LYS A 260 -0.89 14.43 4.58
N LYS A 261 0.03 13.54 4.96
CA LYS A 261 -0.10 12.09 4.86
C LYS A 261 0.75 11.45 5.94
N PHE A 262 0.15 10.66 6.82
CA PHE A 262 0.89 9.95 7.86
C PHE A 262 1.42 8.62 7.32
N GLY A 263 2.75 8.44 7.31
CA GLY A 263 3.39 7.19 6.89
C GLY A 263 3.18 6.09 7.92
N ILE A 264 2.41 5.05 7.60
CA ILE A 264 2.07 3.95 8.52
C ILE A 264 2.76 2.65 8.09
N ARG A 265 3.34 1.92 9.05
CA ARG A 265 3.98 0.63 8.80
C ARG A 265 2.95 -0.47 8.54
N LEU A 266 3.34 -1.44 7.72
CA LEU A 266 2.60 -2.69 7.48
C LEU A 266 3.21 -3.90 8.18
N SER A 267 4.33 -3.71 8.88
CA SER A 267 4.98 -4.75 9.66
C SER A 267 5.79 -4.11 10.77
N PRO A 268 6.19 -4.86 11.80
CA PRO A 268 7.01 -4.32 12.88
C PRO A 268 8.25 -3.60 12.35
N ASP A 269 9.08 -4.30 11.55
CA ASP A 269 10.43 -3.83 11.24
C ASP A 269 10.81 -3.94 9.75
N SER A 270 9.95 -4.43 8.87
CA SER A 270 10.32 -4.69 7.46
C SER A 270 10.33 -3.41 6.63
N CYS A 271 11.31 -3.30 5.72
CA CYS A 271 11.35 -2.27 4.68
C CYS A 271 10.61 -2.68 3.40
N ILE A 272 10.09 -3.90 3.33
CA ILE A 272 9.42 -4.46 2.15
C ILE A 272 7.93 -4.53 2.43
N THR A 273 7.11 -3.99 1.52
CA THR A 273 5.65 -4.12 1.57
C THR A 273 5.21 -5.54 1.19
N PRO A 274 4.05 -6.01 1.66
CA PRO A 274 3.66 -7.42 1.52
C PRO A 274 3.53 -7.90 0.08
N TYR A 275 3.17 -7.00 -0.84
CA TYR A 275 3.06 -7.30 -2.26
C TYR A 275 4.41 -7.38 -3.00
N HIS A 276 5.51 -7.02 -2.35
CA HIS A 276 6.87 -7.07 -2.91
C HIS A 276 7.77 -8.12 -2.27
N GLY A 277 7.28 -8.90 -1.30
CA GLY A 277 8.05 -9.91 -0.60
C GLY A 277 7.21 -11.07 -0.09
N THR A 278 7.83 -11.92 0.72
CA THR A 278 7.15 -13.01 1.41
C THR A 278 7.45 -12.97 2.90
N LEU A 279 6.53 -13.52 3.68
CA LEU A 279 6.65 -13.56 5.13
C LEU A 279 7.66 -14.63 5.57
N VAL A 280 8.49 -14.24 6.52
CA VAL A 280 9.41 -15.12 7.25
C VAL A 280 9.04 -15.06 8.72
N GLU A 281 8.72 -16.21 9.31
CA GLU A 281 8.37 -16.37 10.72
C GLU A 281 9.47 -17.12 11.48
N GLU A 282 9.93 -16.51 12.57
CA GLU A 282 10.92 -17.05 13.50
C GLU A 282 10.27 -18.04 14.50
N LYS A 283 11.08 -18.86 15.18
CA LYS A 283 10.58 -19.81 16.20
C LYS A 283 9.79 -19.16 17.35
N ASN A 284 10.08 -17.89 17.64
CA ASN A 284 9.39 -17.11 18.67
C ASN A 284 8.17 -16.32 18.12
N ASN A 285 7.69 -16.66 16.91
CA ASN A 285 6.59 -15.99 16.21
C ASN A 285 6.84 -14.52 15.82
N LYS A 286 8.07 -14.00 16.01
CA LYS A 286 8.46 -12.76 15.34
C LYS A 286 8.44 -12.99 13.84
N TRP A 287 8.06 -11.98 13.09
CA TRP A 287 7.95 -12.10 11.64
C TRP A 287 8.44 -10.85 10.93
N SER A 288 8.90 -11.04 9.71
CA SER A 288 9.34 -9.97 8.81
C SER A 288 8.97 -10.32 7.37
N ILE A 289 9.07 -9.35 6.47
CA ILE A 289 8.88 -9.54 5.04
C ILE A 289 10.25 -9.43 4.38
N LYS A 290 10.64 -10.46 3.62
CA LYS A 290 11.90 -10.54 2.89
C LYS A 290 11.64 -10.83 1.41
N PHE A 291 12.59 -10.49 0.55
CA PHE A 291 12.56 -11.04 -0.81
C PHE A 291 12.85 -12.53 -0.75
N LYS A 292 12.13 -13.32 -1.54
CA LYS A 292 12.31 -14.78 -1.62
C LYS A 292 13.77 -15.20 -1.85
N LYS A 293 14.52 -14.47 -2.69
CA LYS A 293 15.94 -14.75 -2.97
C LYS A 293 16.86 -14.61 -1.76
N ASP A 294 16.45 -13.86 -0.74
CA ASP A 294 17.27 -13.56 0.44
C ASP A 294 16.94 -14.52 1.62
N ILE A 295 16.12 -15.54 1.39
CA ILE A 295 15.70 -16.52 2.41
C ILE A 295 16.60 -17.74 2.36
N ASP A 296 17.31 -18.02 3.46
CA ASP A 296 18.15 -19.20 3.63
C ASP A 296 17.31 -20.46 3.84
N THR A 297 17.20 -21.30 2.80
CA THR A 297 16.40 -22.52 2.82
C THR A 297 16.93 -23.61 3.75
N ASN A 298 18.14 -23.46 4.31
CA ASN A 298 18.63 -24.34 5.38
C ASN A 298 18.10 -23.93 6.76
N LYS A 299 17.66 -22.67 6.91
CA LYS A 299 17.12 -22.13 8.16
C LYS A 299 15.60 -22.05 8.17
N TYR A 300 14.99 -21.90 7.00
CA TYR A 300 13.56 -21.73 6.86
C TYR A 300 12.98 -22.72 5.86
N GLN A 301 11.84 -23.29 6.21
CA GLN A 301 11.04 -24.15 5.34
C GLN A 301 9.81 -23.41 4.85
N GLN A 302 9.50 -23.53 3.56
CA GLN A 302 8.23 -23.05 3.03
C GLN A 302 7.08 -23.92 3.57
N THR A 303 6.06 -23.26 4.11
CA THR A 303 4.85 -23.89 4.64
C THR A 303 3.63 -23.05 4.26
N SER A 304 2.43 -23.49 4.64
CA SER A 304 1.18 -22.79 4.36
C SER A 304 0.18 -22.97 5.50
N LYS A 305 -0.68 -21.98 5.69
CA LYS A 305 -1.81 -22.04 6.63
C LYS A 305 -3.09 -21.59 5.92
N ILE A 306 -4.19 -22.28 6.17
CA ILE A 306 -5.50 -21.86 5.66
C ILE A 306 -6.01 -20.70 6.51
N ILE A 307 -6.30 -19.57 5.86
CA ILE A 307 -6.91 -18.38 6.46
C ILE A 307 -8.14 -18.05 5.63
N ASN A 308 -9.33 -18.06 6.24
CA ASN A 308 -10.59 -17.76 5.54
C ASN A 308 -10.80 -18.59 4.27
N GLY A 309 -10.39 -19.87 4.31
CA GLY A 309 -10.47 -20.79 3.16
C GLY A 309 -9.37 -20.60 2.10
N ILE A 310 -8.44 -19.68 2.28
CA ILE A 310 -7.32 -19.40 1.37
C ILE A 310 -6.02 -19.99 1.93
N PRO A 311 -5.26 -20.78 1.16
CA PRO A 311 -3.92 -21.20 1.55
C PRO A 311 -2.93 -20.03 1.47
N CYS A 312 -2.41 -19.60 2.63
CA CYS A 312 -1.44 -18.53 2.75
C CYS A 312 -0.03 -19.11 2.96
N ALA A 313 0.77 -19.13 1.90
CA ALA A 313 2.16 -19.60 1.95
C ALA A 313 3.10 -18.60 2.64
N TYR A 314 4.12 -19.11 3.31
CA TYR A 314 5.20 -18.34 3.95
C TYR A 314 6.40 -19.23 4.29
N PHE A 315 7.48 -18.63 4.79
CA PHE A 315 8.65 -19.35 5.30
C PHE A 315 8.67 -19.35 6.82
N LYS A 316 8.92 -20.51 7.43
CA LYS A 316 8.99 -20.68 8.88
C LYS A 316 10.33 -21.28 9.29
N ALA A 317 10.93 -20.77 10.37
CA ALA A 317 12.20 -21.27 10.89
C ALA A 317 12.09 -22.75 11.32
N ILE A 318 13.09 -23.55 10.94
CA ILE A 318 13.21 -24.99 11.23
C ILE A 318 13.82 -25.19 12.62
#